data_AF-A0A948T0D0-F1
#
_entry.id   AF-A0A948T0D0-F1
#
_cell.length_a   1.000
_cell.length_b   1.000
_cell.length_c   1.000
_cell.angle_alpha   90.00
_cell.angle_beta   90.00
_cell.angle_gamma   90.00
#
_symmetry.space_group_name_H-M   'P 1'
#
loop_
_entity.id
_entity.type
_entity.pdbx_description
1 polymer ?
#
loop_
_entity_poly.entity_id
_entity_poly.type
_entity_poly.pdbx_seq_one_letter_code
_entity_poly.pdbx_strand_id
1 'polypeptide(L)'
;MIEWQAPKARVWLRAVAFAVAAIFTTQDIVWADGGSFVESLAKRNETPVSVPSGLDWTRRDASSFFNAVSLPENLGQIKRNFQGSRDRIMIHVQDAHANTEAQKNIASVLDYFVKEHGLKLISLEGAEGELETELFSFFPNREARLTAAEYFLHQARLSGPEYLVMVDRPEVDLFGVEDRGIYEENRRAYLESLETKDRDEELLAGLNKVLEGVSRFVFSDELRGILRARTNFQEGGRELTRYVRALVESAKKNNVAIHDYPGMHSLLALVDLESQIDFEKAEKEIDVMISDLKNLLGRDKLSAFLTNTVQFRMKKMKRSDYYGYLQGEVTGMGAEDASLAKKYENVLSYLKYMQLYDAIGVDIFEEIENLETSIKNKLFRSEQEVQLDRILRIAGIYDKMFSFTLTKQDADFYYNYKDEFKVETFRDFLTPLLNQYQFSYGLPSQLEILDQGLARVERFYSAALKRDKILIERAVARMESTGQKVSAIVTGGFHTPGIEAYLREHDISYLVIAPRIASGIDEKKETALYEASLKQTAMPLEQRLVEAFQVPKSGQLNDPRFQLAAWHLMIAKGEVSDFLRVALSEDRQAMVKNPQFTQAFTTLSLTVILSLMLSA
;
A
#
# COMPACT_ATOMS: atom_id res chain seq x y z
N MET A 1 20.14 -25.53 26.99
CA MET A 1 20.03 -24.25 27.72
C MET A 1 21.07 -23.32 27.13
N ILE A 2 20.62 -22.22 26.52
CA ILE A 2 21.35 -21.48 25.49
C ILE A 2 22.18 -20.33 26.12
N GLU A 3 23.43 -20.18 25.69
CA GLU A 3 24.50 -19.29 26.22
C GLU A 3 24.24 -17.77 26.23
N TRP A 4 23.08 -17.27 25.77
CA TRP A 4 22.82 -15.82 25.64
C TRP A 4 22.59 -15.08 26.96
N GLN A 5 22.39 -15.80 28.07
CA GLN A 5 22.28 -15.21 29.40
C GLN A 5 23.64 -14.92 30.05
N ALA A 6 24.75 -15.31 29.39
CA ALA A 6 26.08 -15.00 29.86
C ALA A 6 26.32 -13.47 29.85
N PRO A 7 26.87 -12.88 30.93
CA PRO A 7 27.08 -11.43 31.05
C PRO A 7 27.85 -10.81 29.88
N LYS A 8 28.77 -11.57 29.27
CA LYS A 8 29.56 -11.16 28.09
C LYS A 8 28.74 -11.05 26.80
N ALA A 9 27.69 -11.87 26.63
CA ALA A 9 26.84 -11.84 25.43
C ALA A 9 25.85 -10.65 25.46
N ARG A 10 25.31 -10.32 26.65
CA ARG A 10 24.43 -9.14 26.85
C ARG A 10 25.12 -7.83 26.52
N VAL A 11 26.38 -7.76 26.88
CA VAL A 11 27.29 -6.65 26.64
C VAL A 11 27.50 -6.39 25.15
N TRP A 12 27.78 -7.45 24.38
CA TRP A 12 27.90 -7.39 22.93
C TRP A 12 26.58 -7.01 22.27
N LEU A 13 25.47 -7.64 22.68
CA LEU A 13 24.12 -7.33 22.17
C LEU A 13 23.69 -5.88 22.42
N ARG A 14 24.15 -5.26 23.52
CA ARG A 14 23.84 -3.87 23.86
C ARG A 14 24.70 -2.86 23.10
N ALA A 15 25.99 -3.14 22.92
CA ALA A 15 26.87 -2.31 22.07
C ALA A 15 26.38 -2.30 20.62
N VAL A 16 25.87 -3.44 20.19
CA VAL A 16 25.20 -3.65 18.91
C VAL A 16 23.91 -2.85 18.79
N ALA A 17 23.01 -2.95 19.77
CA ALA A 17 21.75 -2.23 19.75
C ALA A 17 21.99 -0.71 19.73
N PHE A 18 23.06 -0.26 20.41
CA PHE A 18 23.51 1.13 20.39
C PHE A 18 24.06 1.56 19.02
N ALA A 19 24.90 0.74 18.38
CA ALA A 19 25.39 1.01 17.03
C ALA A 19 24.25 1.06 16.01
N VAL A 20 23.30 0.12 16.09
CA VAL A 20 22.09 0.09 15.26
C VAL A 20 21.25 1.35 15.50
N ALA A 21 20.99 1.72 16.75
CA ALA A 21 20.23 2.94 17.07
C ALA A 21 20.94 4.21 16.57
N ALA A 22 22.26 4.32 16.73
CA ALA A 22 23.04 5.47 16.26
C ALA A 22 23.05 5.58 14.72
N ILE A 23 23.23 4.46 14.01
CA ILE A 23 23.14 4.39 12.54
C ILE A 23 21.74 4.82 12.09
N PHE A 24 20.68 4.29 12.70
CA PHE A 24 19.31 4.68 12.37
C PHE A 24 19.01 6.16 12.63
N THR A 25 19.52 6.74 13.72
CA THR A 25 19.31 8.17 14.00
C THR A 25 20.17 9.13 13.18
N THR A 26 21.20 8.61 12.49
CA THR A 26 22.08 9.43 11.64
C THR A 26 21.91 9.13 10.15
N GLN A 27 21.14 8.10 9.81
CA GLN A 27 20.85 7.66 8.45
C GLN A 27 19.37 7.25 8.34
N ASP A 28 18.45 8.21 8.44
CA ASP A 28 17.14 8.04 7.80
C ASP A 28 17.40 7.85 6.29
N ILE A 29 17.06 6.67 5.76
CA ILE A 29 17.32 6.29 4.35
C ILE A 29 16.29 6.89 3.37
N VAL A 30 15.45 7.79 3.87
CA VAL A 30 14.77 8.81 3.05
C VAL A 30 15.41 10.15 3.39
N TRP A 31 15.85 10.86 2.36
CA TRP A 31 16.61 12.11 2.46
C TRP A 31 16.19 12.99 3.65
N ALA A 32 17.04 12.97 4.69
CA ALA A 32 17.98 14.06 4.93
C ALA A 32 19.40 13.61 4.49
N ASP A 33 19.96 14.31 3.48
CA ASP A 33 21.32 14.27 2.84
C ASP A 33 22.52 13.59 3.57
N GLY A 34 23.59 13.05 2.94
CA GLY A 34 24.06 13.04 1.55
C GLY A 34 25.57 12.67 1.38
N GLY A 35 25.97 12.19 0.19
CA GLY A 35 27.21 12.58 -0.52
C GLY A 35 28.49 11.71 -0.52
N SER A 36 28.69 10.98 -1.63
CA SER A 36 29.89 10.65 -2.48
C SER A 36 31.20 10.04 -1.94
N PHE A 37 31.51 8.79 -2.34
CA PHE A 37 32.88 8.30 -2.65
C PHE A 37 32.89 6.94 -3.44
N VAL A 38 32.30 6.83 -4.64
CA VAL A 38 32.30 5.55 -5.40
C VAL A 38 33.26 5.54 -6.61
N GLU A 39 33.95 6.63 -6.91
CA GLU A 39 34.75 6.71 -8.14
C GLU A 39 36.18 6.10 -8.06
N SER A 40 36.48 5.18 -7.13
CA SER A 40 37.83 4.57 -7.07
C SER A 40 37.95 3.07 -6.79
N LEU A 41 36.86 2.29 -6.85
CA LEU A 41 36.93 0.82 -6.72
C LEU A 41 36.54 0.06 -7.99
N ALA A 42 36.82 0.66 -9.15
CA ALA A 42 37.00 -0.10 -10.39
C ALA A 42 38.42 -0.70 -10.41
N LYS A 43 38.57 -1.93 -9.88
CA LYS A 43 39.49 -2.99 -10.37
C LYS A 43 39.65 -4.11 -9.33
N ARG A 44 39.13 -5.30 -9.65
CA ARG A 44 39.88 -6.57 -9.63
C ARG A 44 39.07 -7.70 -10.27
N ASN A 45 39.62 -8.24 -11.36
CA ASN A 45 39.38 -9.60 -11.86
C ASN A 45 39.86 -10.61 -10.78
N GLU A 46 39.42 -11.87 -10.66
CA GLU A 46 39.42 -12.93 -11.69
C GLU A 46 38.50 -14.13 -11.34
N THR A 47 37.84 -14.62 -12.39
CA THR A 47 37.52 -16.01 -12.84
C THR A 47 36.66 -17.02 -12.05
N PRO A 48 35.87 -17.85 -12.76
CA PRO A 48 34.73 -18.60 -12.23
C PRO A 48 35.00 -20.10 -12.04
N VAL A 49 34.30 -20.72 -11.08
CA VAL A 49 34.25 -22.18 -10.92
C VAL A 49 33.07 -22.74 -11.72
N SER A 50 33.35 -23.67 -12.62
CA SER A 50 32.39 -24.40 -13.45
C SER A 50 31.60 -25.44 -12.67
N VAL A 51 30.28 -25.50 -12.88
CA VAL A 51 29.40 -26.62 -12.49
C VAL A 51 28.70 -27.15 -13.74
N PRO A 52 28.51 -28.49 -13.90
CA PRO A 52 28.19 -29.09 -15.20
C PRO A 52 26.79 -28.79 -15.71
N SER A 53 26.73 -28.63 -17.03
CA SER A 53 25.59 -28.44 -17.91
C SER A 53 24.60 -29.60 -17.92
N GLY A 54 23.30 -29.30 -17.77
CA GLY A 54 22.24 -30.25 -18.10
C GLY A 54 20.86 -29.91 -17.55
N LEU A 55 20.29 -28.75 -17.92
CA LEU A 55 18.86 -28.55 -18.20
C LEU A 55 18.70 -27.12 -18.72
N ASP A 56 18.40 -26.99 -20.01
CA ASP A 56 18.20 -25.71 -20.69
C ASP A 56 16.86 -25.09 -20.25
N TRP A 57 16.92 -24.09 -19.38
CA TRP A 57 15.78 -23.30 -18.89
C TRP A 57 15.57 -22.00 -19.69
N THR A 58 16.17 -21.84 -20.88
CA THR A 58 16.30 -20.52 -21.52
C THR A 58 15.15 -20.06 -22.43
N ARG A 59 13.99 -20.70 -22.37
CA ARG A 59 12.74 -20.11 -22.89
C ARG A 59 11.59 -20.30 -21.91
N ARG A 60 11.52 -19.43 -20.90
CA ARG A 60 10.24 -19.15 -20.24
C ARG A 60 9.48 -18.21 -21.17
N ASP A 61 8.55 -18.76 -21.93
CA ASP A 61 7.49 -17.96 -22.55
C ASP A 61 6.84 -17.13 -21.43
N ALA A 62 6.61 -15.84 -21.61
CA ALA A 62 6.02 -15.01 -20.57
C ALA A 62 4.60 -15.50 -20.22
N SER A 63 3.92 -16.20 -21.14
CA SER A 63 2.70 -16.96 -20.85
C SER A 63 2.89 -17.99 -19.72
N SER A 64 4.07 -18.59 -19.59
CA SER A 64 4.42 -19.51 -18.50
C SER A 64 4.61 -18.81 -17.16
N PHE A 65 5.03 -17.54 -17.14
CA PHE A 65 5.17 -16.78 -15.90
C PHE A 65 3.81 -16.52 -15.26
N PHE A 66 2.87 -15.93 -16.00
CA PHE A 66 1.54 -15.61 -15.48
C PHE A 66 0.75 -16.85 -15.06
N ASN A 67 0.92 -17.97 -15.78
CA ASN A 67 0.32 -19.24 -15.41
C ASN A 67 0.98 -19.88 -14.17
N ALA A 68 2.25 -19.56 -13.88
CA ALA A 68 2.96 -20.07 -12.71
C ALA A 68 2.77 -19.21 -11.45
N VAL A 69 2.29 -17.96 -11.58
CA VAL A 69 2.05 -17.08 -10.43
C VAL A 69 0.82 -17.56 -9.66
N SER A 70 1.06 -18.08 -8.45
CA SER A 70 0.04 -18.45 -7.47
C SER A 70 0.31 -17.69 -6.18
N LEU A 71 -0.12 -16.42 -6.15
CA LEU A 71 0.06 -15.57 -4.97
C LEU A 71 -0.91 -16.02 -3.87
N PRO A 72 -0.43 -16.32 -2.65
CA PRO A 72 -1.32 -16.68 -1.55
C PRO A 72 -2.30 -15.57 -1.19
N GLU A 73 -3.60 -15.88 -1.15
CA GLU A 73 -4.69 -14.91 -0.88
C GLU A 73 -4.56 -14.17 0.46
N ASN A 74 -3.81 -14.71 1.42
CA ASN A 74 -3.57 -14.08 2.70
C ASN A 74 -2.51 -12.96 2.63
N LEU A 75 -1.70 -12.91 1.57
CA LEU A 75 -0.66 -11.89 1.38
C LEU A 75 -1.15 -10.70 0.55
N GLY A 76 -1.91 -10.96 -0.51
CA GLY A 76 -2.40 -9.91 -1.40
C GLY A 76 -3.27 -10.44 -2.52
N GLN A 77 -3.75 -9.52 -3.35
CA GLN A 77 -4.59 -9.81 -4.50
C GLN A 77 -3.96 -9.21 -5.76
N ILE A 78 -3.84 -10.02 -6.82
CA ILE A 78 -3.53 -9.53 -8.16
C ILE A 78 -4.75 -8.78 -8.67
N LYS A 79 -4.63 -7.46 -8.84
CA LYS A 79 -5.71 -6.59 -9.30
C LYS A 79 -5.79 -6.58 -10.82
N ARG A 80 -4.64 -6.53 -11.49
CA ARG A 80 -4.53 -6.43 -12.95
C ARG A 80 -3.25 -7.12 -13.43
N ASN A 81 -3.25 -7.53 -14.69
CA ASN A 81 -2.08 -8.04 -15.37
C ASN A 81 -2.11 -7.63 -16.85
N PHE A 82 -0.95 -7.66 -17.48
CA PHE A 82 -0.79 -7.46 -18.90
C PHE A 82 0.41 -8.27 -19.40
N GLN A 83 0.23 -8.94 -20.52
CA GLN A 83 1.26 -9.72 -21.19
C GLN A 83 1.76 -8.92 -22.41
N GLY A 84 2.97 -8.36 -22.30
CA GLY A 84 3.64 -7.71 -23.43
C GLY A 84 4.50 -8.68 -24.24
N SER A 85 5.11 -8.24 -25.34
CA SER A 85 6.02 -9.07 -26.15
C SER A 85 7.47 -9.07 -25.67
N ARG A 86 7.87 -8.12 -24.81
CA ARG A 86 9.24 -8.07 -24.27
C ARG A 86 9.48 -9.17 -23.25
N ASP A 87 10.70 -9.71 -23.24
CA ASP A 87 11.20 -10.67 -22.22
C ASP A 87 11.55 -9.96 -20.90
N ARG A 88 10.61 -9.14 -20.39
CA ARG A 88 10.72 -8.38 -19.15
C ARG A 88 9.38 -8.25 -18.46
N ILE A 89 9.40 -8.35 -17.14
CA ILE A 89 8.23 -8.37 -16.28
C ILE A 89 8.42 -7.40 -15.11
N MET A 90 7.50 -6.45 -14.97
CA MET A 90 7.43 -5.52 -13.84
C MET A 90 6.35 -5.96 -12.85
N ILE A 91 6.73 -6.20 -11.60
CA ILE A 91 5.80 -6.49 -10.50
C ILE A 91 5.52 -5.18 -9.77
N HIS A 92 4.36 -4.58 -10.00
CA HIS A 92 3.92 -3.40 -9.27
C HIS A 92 3.17 -3.80 -8.00
N VAL A 93 3.71 -3.42 -6.84
CA VAL A 93 3.06 -3.64 -5.54
C VAL A 93 2.58 -2.30 -5.00
N GLN A 94 1.29 -2.20 -4.66
CA GLN A 94 0.71 -0.99 -4.11
C GLN A 94 1.11 -0.82 -2.65
N ASP A 95 1.50 0.40 -2.29
CA ASP A 95 1.80 0.81 -0.92
C ASP A 95 0.60 1.54 -0.31
N ALA A 96 0.17 1.07 0.86
CA ALA A 96 -0.88 1.71 1.66
C ALA A 96 -0.34 2.76 2.64
N HIS A 97 0.99 2.89 2.77
CA HIS A 97 1.74 3.79 3.66
C HIS A 97 1.36 3.69 5.15
N ALA A 98 2.35 3.72 6.06
CA ALA A 98 2.17 3.70 7.53
C ALA A 98 1.35 2.52 8.14
N ASN A 99 0.59 1.76 7.35
CA ASN A 99 -0.16 0.60 7.77
C ASN A 99 0.77 -0.61 7.92
N THR A 100 1.06 -0.98 9.17
CA THR A 100 2.05 -2.02 9.45
C THR A 100 1.66 -3.38 8.85
N GLU A 101 0.38 -3.76 8.84
CA GLU A 101 -0.07 -5.02 8.25
C GLU A 101 0.22 -5.03 6.74
N ALA A 102 -0.15 -3.95 6.05
CA ALA A 102 0.14 -3.79 4.63
C ALA A 102 1.64 -3.87 4.35
N GLN A 103 2.49 -3.17 5.13
CA GLN A 103 3.95 -3.23 4.93
C GLN A 103 4.53 -4.64 5.12
N LYS A 104 4.07 -5.38 6.15
CA LYS A 104 4.49 -6.78 6.36
C LYS A 104 4.02 -7.70 5.24
N ASN A 105 2.83 -7.43 4.70
CA ASN A 105 2.31 -8.17 3.55
C ASN A 105 3.04 -7.81 2.25
N ILE A 106 3.42 -6.55 2.03
CA ILE A 106 4.30 -6.12 0.92
C ILE A 106 5.62 -6.88 0.99
N ALA A 107 6.28 -6.91 2.17
CA ALA A 107 7.50 -7.68 2.37
C ALA A 107 7.32 -9.16 2.02
N SER A 108 6.20 -9.76 2.41
CA SER A 108 5.90 -11.18 2.15
C SER A 108 5.58 -11.46 0.67
N VAL A 109 4.89 -10.55 -0.01
CA VAL A 109 4.65 -10.61 -1.46
C VAL A 109 5.98 -10.56 -2.21
N LEU A 110 6.87 -9.65 -1.84
CA LEU A 110 8.18 -9.51 -2.47
C LEU A 110 9.05 -10.75 -2.21
N ASP A 111 9.08 -11.27 -0.98
CA ASP A 111 9.79 -12.53 -0.65
C ASP A 111 9.28 -13.72 -1.48
N TYR A 112 7.98 -13.80 -1.73
CA TYR A 112 7.42 -14.81 -2.64
C TYR A 112 8.03 -14.72 -4.04
N PHE A 113 8.13 -13.53 -4.63
CA PHE A 113 8.75 -13.35 -5.94
C PHE A 113 10.28 -13.55 -5.92
N VAL A 114 10.94 -13.26 -4.80
CA VAL A 114 12.36 -13.61 -4.63
C VAL A 114 12.55 -15.13 -4.68
N LYS A 115 11.73 -15.89 -3.93
CA LYS A 115 11.83 -17.37 -3.83
C LYS A 115 11.46 -18.08 -5.11
N GLU A 116 10.30 -17.74 -5.69
CA GLU A 116 9.69 -18.52 -6.76
C GLU A 116 10.05 -18.00 -8.16
N HIS A 117 10.39 -16.71 -8.26
CA HIS A 117 10.52 -16.01 -9.55
C HIS A 117 11.86 -15.30 -9.76
N GLY A 118 12.77 -15.39 -8.79
CA GLY A 118 14.13 -14.85 -8.92
C GLY A 118 14.18 -13.32 -8.97
N LEU A 119 13.25 -12.64 -8.31
CA LEU A 119 13.28 -11.19 -8.13
C LEU A 119 14.56 -10.76 -7.40
N LYS A 120 15.30 -9.81 -7.98
CA LYS A 120 16.57 -9.29 -7.42
C LYS A 120 16.64 -7.78 -7.27
N LEU A 121 15.73 -7.05 -7.92
CA LEU A 121 15.70 -5.60 -7.93
C LEU A 121 14.32 -5.11 -7.54
N ILE A 122 14.26 -4.26 -6.51
CA ILE A 122 13.03 -3.62 -6.05
C ILE A 122 13.24 -2.11 -6.12
N SER A 123 12.42 -1.45 -6.92
CA SER A 123 12.39 0.01 -7.07
C SER A 123 11.40 0.65 -6.09
N LEU A 124 11.77 1.76 -5.45
CA LEU A 124 11.01 2.37 -4.37
C LEU A 124 10.65 3.84 -4.65
N GLU A 125 9.38 4.18 -4.42
CA GLU A 125 8.93 5.56 -4.25
C GLU A 125 9.52 6.17 -2.95
N GLY A 126 9.80 7.47 -2.95
CA GLY A 126 10.28 8.18 -1.76
C GLY A 126 11.77 8.05 -1.47
N ALA A 127 12.53 7.34 -2.31
CA ALA A 127 14.00 7.28 -2.25
C ALA A 127 14.60 7.60 -3.62
N GLU A 128 15.87 8.02 -3.68
CA GLU A 128 16.61 8.29 -4.93
C GLU A 128 17.95 7.56 -4.96
N GLY A 129 18.21 6.83 -6.04
CA GLY A 129 19.50 6.17 -6.26
C GLY A 129 19.63 4.80 -5.59
N GLU A 130 20.85 4.30 -5.42
CA GLU A 130 21.09 3.03 -4.74
C GLU A 130 20.92 3.19 -3.22
N LEU A 131 20.17 2.27 -2.59
CA LEU A 131 20.03 2.25 -1.14
C LEU A 131 21.06 1.28 -0.55
N GLU A 132 21.89 1.78 0.38
CA GLU A 132 22.94 1.01 1.05
C GLU A 132 22.37 0.08 2.14
N THR A 133 21.73 -1.01 1.73
CA THR A 133 21.17 -2.01 2.65
C THR A 133 22.24 -2.89 3.33
N GLU A 134 23.46 -2.88 2.77
CA GLU A 134 24.62 -3.62 3.28
C GLU A 134 25.02 -3.20 4.71
N LEU A 135 24.76 -1.94 5.09
CA LEU A 135 25.04 -1.44 6.44
C LEU A 135 24.24 -2.19 7.51
N PHE A 136 23.04 -2.67 7.17
CA PHE A 136 22.19 -3.44 8.08
C PHE A 136 22.42 -4.94 7.93
N SER A 137 22.66 -5.43 6.72
CA SER A 137 22.96 -6.86 6.49
C SER A 137 24.27 -7.30 7.12
N PHE A 138 25.25 -6.40 7.22
CA PHE A 138 26.53 -6.64 7.90
C PHE A 138 26.34 -7.03 9.36
N PHE A 139 25.24 -6.60 9.98
CA PHE A 139 24.99 -6.89 11.37
C PHE A 139 24.56 -8.37 11.57
N PRO A 140 25.39 -9.25 12.15
CA PRO A 140 25.20 -10.71 12.01
C PRO A 140 23.99 -11.27 12.76
N ASN A 141 23.48 -10.57 13.78
CA ASN A 141 22.37 -11.08 14.60
C ASN A 141 21.02 -10.65 14.02
N ARG A 142 20.31 -11.65 13.45
CA ARG A 142 18.98 -11.49 12.85
C ARG A 142 17.93 -10.95 13.82
N GLU A 143 17.90 -11.40 15.07
CA GLU A 143 16.91 -10.95 16.07
C GLU A 143 17.03 -9.44 16.36
N ALA A 144 18.26 -8.93 16.41
CA ALA A 144 18.51 -7.50 16.57
C ALA A 144 18.02 -6.71 15.34
N ARG A 145 18.30 -7.21 14.12
CA ARG A 145 17.80 -6.60 12.88
C ARG A 145 16.27 -6.59 12.85
N LEU A 146 15.63 -7.71 13.19
CA LEU A 146 14.18 -7.83 13.29
C LEU A 146 13.60 -6.83 14.28
N THR A 147 14.16 -6.74 15.49
CA THR A 147 13.67 -5.82 16.53
C THR A 147 13.74 -4.36 16.08
N ALA A 148 14.85 -3.96 15.46
CA ALA A 148 15.00 -2.62 14.93
C ALA A 148 14.04 -2.37 13.76
N ALA A 149 13.99 -3.28 12.78
CA ALA A 149 13.10 -3.17 11.63
C ALA A 149 11.63 -3.06 12.05
N GLU A 150 11.18 -3.86 13.04
CA GLU A 150 9.82 -3.76 13.57
C GLU A 150 9.53 -2.41 14.22
N TYR A 151 10.48 -1.85 14.96
CA TYR A 151 10.32 -0.53 15.56
C TYR A 151 10.10 0.55 14.51
N PHE A 152 10.99 0.65 13.51
CA PHE A 152 10.89 1.69 12.47
C PHE A 152 9.69 1.49 11.53
N LEU A 153 9.32 0.23 11.25
CA LEU A 153 8.10 -0.11 10.52
C LEU A 153 6.85 0.41 11.26
N HIS A 154 6.79 0.23 12.58
CA HIS A 154 5.69 0.74 13.41
C HIS A 154 5.67 2.27 13.56
N GLN A 155 6.81 2.94 13.34
CA GLN A 155 6.90 4.41 13.33
C GLN A 155 6.71 5.02 11.92
N ALA A 156 6.37 4.21 10.91
CA ALA A 156 6.26 4.65 9.50
C ALA A 156 7.55 5.34 8.98
N ARG A 157 8.72 4.86 9.44
CA ARG A 157 10.06 5.29 9.02
C ARG A 157 10.75 4.30 8.09
N LEU A 158 10.20 3.10 7.98
CA LEU A 158 10.76 2.01 7.20
C LEU A 158 9.63 1.30 6.46
N SER A 159 9.85 1.05 5.18
CA SER A 159 8.89 0.41 4.27
C SER A 159 9.01 -1.12 4.28
N GLY A 160 8.02 -1.81 3.73
CA GLY A 160 8.02 -3.28 3.57
C GLY A 160 9.23 -3.82 2.81
N PRO A 161 9.66 -3.22 1.68
CA PRO A 161 10.87 -3.61 0.98
C PRO A 161 12.15 -3.48 1.82
N GLU A 162 12.29 -2.37 2.54
CA GLU A 162 13.44 -2.16 3.44
C GLU A 162 13.42 -3.16 4.60
N TYR A 163 12.24 -3.41 5.18
CA TYR A 163 12.04 -4.45 6.19
C TYR A 163 12.50 -5.82 5.69
N LEU A 164 12.09 -6.19 4.47
CA LEU A 164 12.45 -7.46 3.86
C LEU A 164 13.97 -7.60 3.72
N VAL A 165 14.62 -6.60 3.11
CA VAL A 165 16.06 -6.67 2.82
C VAL A 165 16.88 -6.64 4.11
N MET A 166 16.48 -5.81 5.08
CA MET A 166 17.17 -5.70 6.37
C MET A 166 17.10 -7.01 7.18
N VAL A 167 15.97 -7.70 7.17
CA VAL A 167 15.77 -8.87 8.04
C VAL A 167 16.18 -10.17 7.34
N ASP A 168 15.65 -10.41 6.14
CA ASP A 168 15.61 -11.74 5.51
C ASP A 168 16.29 -11.81 4.13
N ARG A 169 16.39 -10.70 3.39
CA ARG A 169 16.85 -10.69 1.98
C ARG A 169 17.95 -9.67 1.67
N PRO A 170 19.10 -9.72 2.37
CA PRO A 170 20.19 -8.79 2.12
C PRO A 170 20.78 -8.87 0.70
N GLU A 171 20.49 -9.93 -0.05
CA GLU A 171 20.93 -10.14 -1.43
C GLU A 171 20.09 -9.41 -2.50
N VAL A 172 19.01 -8.74 -2.10
CA VAL A 172 18.10 -8.04 -3.02
C VAL A 172 18.46 -6.55 -3.06
N ASP A 173 18.64 -6.03 -4.28
CA ASP A 173 18.98 -4.63 -4.51
C ASP A 173 17.74 -3.75 -4.36
N LEU A 174 17.88 -2.67 -3.58
CA LEU A 174 16.88 -1.60 -3.48
C LEU A 174 17.35 -0.38 -4.28
N PHE A 175 16.45 0.19 -5.08
CA PHE A 175 16.74 1.36 -5.90
C PHE A 175 15.63 2.41 -5.79
N GLY A 176 15.97 3.59 -5.31
CA GLY A 176 15.09 4.74 -5.25
C GLY A 176 14.85 5.33 -6.64
N VAL A 177 13.58 5.48 -7.01
CA VAL A 177 13.17 6.01 -8.32
C VAL A 177 12.57 7.41 -8.27
N GLU A 178 12.63 8.06 -7.11
CA GLU A 178 12.12 9.41 -6.91
C GLU A 178 13.03 10.46 -7.55
N ASP A 179 12.46 11.61 -7.94
CA ASP A 179 13.20 12.85 -8.19
C ASP A 179 13.08 13.78 -6.98
N ARG A 180 14.20 14.12 -6.35
CA ARG A 180 14.20 14.92 -5.11
C ARG A 180 13.49 16.27 -5.27
N GLY A 181 13.67 16.94 -6.41
CA GLY A 181 13.10 18.27 -6.64
C GLY A 181 11.57 18.23 -6.66
N ILE A 182 11.02 17.28 -7.41
CA ILE A 182 9.57 17.13 -7.56
C ILE A 182 8.94 16.54 -6.28
N TYR A 183 9.65 15.63 -5.60
CA TYR A 183 9.22 15.12 -4.30
C TYR A 183 9.10 16.24 -3.25
N GLU A 184 10.10 17.11 -3.12
CA GLU A 184 10.02 18.24 -2.19
C GLU A 184 8.95 19.27 -2.59
N GLU A 185 8.71 19.49 -3.89
CA GLU A 185 7.58 20.30 -4.38
C GLU A 185 6.25 19.70 -3.89
N ASN A 186 6.07 18.40 -4.06
CA ASN A 186 4.88 17.66 -3.66
C ASN A 186 4.69 17.67 -2.13
N ARG A 187 5.73 17.33 -1.37
CA ARG A 187 5.74 17.33 0.09
C ARG A 187 5.43 18.71 0.67
N ARG A 188 6.06 19.77 0.16
CA ARG A 188 5.80 21.13 0.63
C ARG A 188 4.36 21.56 0.33
N ALA A 189 3.84 21.25 -0.85
CA ALA A 189 2.45 21.55 -1.19
C ALA A 189 1.45 20.82 -0.27
N TYR A 190 1.76 19.59 0.13
CA TYR A 190 0.98 18.85 1.13
C TYR A 190 1.00 19.56 2.50
N LEU A 191 2.19 19.89 3.01
CA LEU A 191 2.35 20.56 4.32
C LEU A 191 1.68 21.93 4.36
N GLU A 192 1.84 22.76 3.31
CA GLU A 192 1.18 24.07 3.21
C GLU A 192 -0.34 23.95 3.17
N SER A 193 -0.88 22.89 2.55
CA SER A 193 -2.33 22.64 2.52
C SER A 193 -2.88 22.13 3.85
N LEU A 194 -2.07 21.39 4.64
CA LEU A 194 -2.46 20.97 5.99
C LEU A 194 -2.68 22.15 6.95
N GLU A 195 -1.96 23.27 6.77
CA GLU A 195 -2.10 24.45 7.63
C GLU A 195 -3.50 25.09 7.56
N THR A 196 -4.21 24.91 6.45
CA THR A 196 -5.56 25.48 6.26
C THR A 196 -6.67 24.44 6.16
N LYS A 197 -6.33 23.15 6.32
CA LYS A 197 -7.25 22.02 6.11
C LYS A 197 -8.55 22.17 6.90
N ASP A 198 -8.47 22.36 8.23
CA ASP A 198 -9.65 22.45 9.09
C ASP A 198 -10.62 23.55 8.64
N ARG A 199 -10.09 24.72 8.25
CA ARG A 199 -10.89 25.85 7.78
C ARG A 199 -11.54 25.55 6.42
N ASP A 200 -10.77 24.96 5.51
CA ASP A 200 -11.25 24.67 4.15
C ASP A 200 -12.31 23.55 4.19
N GLU A 201 -12.15 22.54 5.06
CA GLU A 201 -13.14 21.49 5.33
C GLU A 201 -14.42 22.05 6.00
N GLU A 202 -14.31 23.02 6.91
CA GLU A 202 -15.47 23.67 7.52
C GLU A 202 -16.31 24.43 6.47
N LEU A 203 -15.63 25.16 5.57
CA LEU A 203 -16.29 25.87 4.46
C LEU A 203 -16.98 24.90 3.49
N LEU A 204 -16.32 23.79 3.14
CA LEU A 204 -16.92 22.74 2.31
C LEU A 204 -18.11 22.06 2.98
N ALA A 205 -18.02 21.76 4.28
CA ALA A 205 -19.15 21.23 5.03
C ALA A 205 -20.34 22.21 5.03
N GLY A 206 -20.09 23.51 5.10
CA GLY A 206 -21.09 24.55 4.92
C GLY A 206 -21.73 24.53 3.52
N LEU A 207 -20.92 24.44 2.46
CA LEU A 207 -21.39 24.36 1.07
C LEU A 207 -22.22 23.09 0.83
N ASN A 208 -21.76 21.94 1.34
CA ASN A 208 -22.45 20.66 1.22
C ASN A 208 -23.81 20.66 1.92
N LYS A 209 -23.96 21.36 3.06
CA LYS A 209 -25.27 21.56 3.70
C LYS A 209 -26.25 22.34 2.81
N VAL A 210 -25.75 23.38 2.12
CA VAL A 210 -26.57 24.16 1.18
C VAL A 210 -26.99 23.28 0.00
N LEU A 211 -26.05 22.53 -0.58
CA LEU A 211 -26.32 21.60 -1.68
C LEU A 211 -27.33 20.52 -1.30
N GLU A 212 -27.23 19.95 -0.10
CA GLU A 212 -28.19 18.98 0.42
C GLU A 212 -29.58 19.62 0.56
N GLY A 213 -29.65 20.84 1.08
CA GLY A 213 -30.86 21.63 1.18
C GLY A 213 -31.53 21.82 -0.18
N VAL A 214 -30.81 22.35 -1.16
CA VAL A 214 -31.30 22.58 -2.54
C VAL A 214 -31.72 21.27 -3.20
N SER A 215 -30.94 20.20 -3.02
CA SER A 215 -31.23 18.88 -3.58
C SER A 215 -32.61 18.37 -3.20
N ARG A 216 -33.10 18.67 -1.98
CA ARG A 216 -34.44 18.27 -1.51
C ARG A 216 -35.58 18.89 -2.30
N PHE A 217 -35.37 20.05 -2.93
CA PHE A 217 -36.40 20.75 -3.72
C PHE A 217 -36.26 20.48 -5.22
N VAL A 218 -35.04 20.31 -5.72
CA VAL A 218 -34.74 20.14 -7.14
C VAL A 218 -34.95 18.68 -7.58
N PHE A 219 -34.38 17.72 -6.85
CA PHE A 219 -34.44 16.32 -7.26
C PHE A 219 -35.70 15.59 -6.81
N SER A 220 -36.08 14.58 -7.60
CA SER A 220 -37.14 13.64 -7.22
C SER A 220 -36.73 12.82 -5.99
N ASP A 221 -37.71 12.34 -5.24
CA ASP A 221 -37.49 11.48 -4.07
C ASP A 221 -36.69 10.22 -4.42
N GLU A 222 -36.92 9.67 -5.62
CA GLU A 222 -36.21 8.50 -6.14
C GLU A 222 -34.73 8.79 -6.40
N LEU A 223 -34.41 9.88 -7.11
CA LEU A 223 -33.02 10.26 -7.37
C LEU A 223 -32.29 10.58 -6.06
N ARG A 224 -32.94 11.26 -5.11
CA ARG A 224 -32.37 11.50 -3.77
C ARG A 224 -32.11 10.20 -3.01
N GLY A 225 -32.98 9.19 -3.18
CA GLY A 225 -32.78 7.87 -2.60
C GLY A 225 -31.52 7.18 -3.13
N ILE A 226 -31.29 7.24 -4.45
CA ILE A 226 -30.09 6.69 -5.09
C ILE A 226 -28.83 7.42 -4.60
N LEU A 227 -28.85 8.76 -4.62
CA LEU A 227 -27.70 9.58 -4.18
C LEU A 227 -27.34 9.32 -2.71
N ARG A 228 -28.33 9.17 -1.82
CA ARG A 228 -28.08 8.80 -0.42
C ARG A 228 -27.47 7.41 -0.28
N ALA A 229 -27.97 6.43 -1.04
CA ALA A 229 -27.41 5.08 -1.02
C ALA A 229 -25.96 5.07 -1.51
N ARG A 230 -25.63 5.90 -2.50
CA ARG A 230 -24.25 6.15 -2.94
C ARG A 230 -23.39 6.75 -1.83
N THR A 231 -23.83 7.84 -1.19
CA THR A 231 -23.08 8.49 -0.09
C THR A 231 -22.81 7.51 1.05
N ASN A 232 -23.82 6.75 1.50
CA ASN A 232 -23.63 5.76 2.56
C ASN A 232 -22.62 4.67 2.17
N PHE A 233 -22.63 4.23 0.92
CA PHE A 233 -21.63 3.28 0.42
C PHE A 233 -20.23 3.89 0.44
N GLN A 234 -20.06 5.13 -0.01
CA GLN A 234 -18.78 5.82 -0.05
C GLN A 234 -18.20 6.11 1.35
N GLU A 235 -19.04 6.51 2.30
CA GLU A 235 -18.63 6.83 3.68
C GLU A 235 -18.44 5.58 4.55
N GLY A 236 -19.26 4.53 4.35
CA GLY A 236 -19.32 3.38 5.24
C GLY A 236 -18.70 2.09 4.71
N GLY A 237 -18.48 1.97 3.39
CA GLY A 237 -17.94 0.79 2.68
C GLY A 237 -18.80 -0.48 2.73
N ARG A 238 -19.61 -0.66 3.79
CA ARG A 238 -20.39 -1.86 4.11
C ARG A 238 -21.78 -1.90 3.47
N GLU A 239 -22.19 -0.83 2.78
CA GLU A 239 -23.51 -0.73 2.15
C GLU A 239 -23.51 -0.99 0.63
N LEU A 240 -22.45 -1.56 0.06
CA LEU A 240 -22.35 -1.84 -1.39
C LEU A 240 -23.57 -2.61 -1.92
N THR A 241 -23.94 -3.70 -1.25
CA THR A 241 -25.11 -4.51 -1.62
C THR A 241 -26.41 -3.70 -1.60
N ARG A 242 -26.58 -2.82 -0.62
CA ARG A 242 -27.77 -1.97 -0.50
C ARG A 242 -27.80 -0.96 -1.64
N TYR A 243 -26.65 -0.40 -2.01
CA TYR A 243 -26.54 0.53 -3.12
C TYR A 243 -26.85 -0.14 -4.46
N VAL A 244 -26.23 -1.30 -4.74
CA VAL A 244 -26.49 -2.10 -5.94
C VAL A 244 -27.96 -2.49 -6.04
N ARG A 245 -28.59 -2.90 -4.93
CA ARG A 245 -30.02 -3.23 -4.89
C ARG A 245 -30.88 -2.02 -5.24
N ALA A 246 -30.59 -0.84 -4.69
CA ALA A 246 -31.32 0.39 -4.99
C ALA A 246 -31.21 0.78 -6.48
N LEU A 247 -30.03 0.63 -7.08
CA LEU A 247 -29.83 0.85 -8.52
C LEU A 247 -30.66 -0.14 -9.35
N VAL A 248 -30.59 -1.43 -9.06
CA VAL A 248 -31.32 -2.47 -9.81
C VAL A 248 -32.84 -2.29 -9.67
N GLU A 249 -33.34 -1.93 -8.50
CA GLU A 249 -34.76 -1.63 -8.29
C GLU A 249 -35.22 -0.42 -9.10
N SER A 250 -34.44 0.68 -9.11
CA SER A 250 -34.75 1.85 -9.92
C SER A 250 -34.64 1.55 -11.42
N ALA A 251 -33.64 0.77 -11.84
CA ALA A 251 -33.49 0.35 -13.23
C ALA A 251 -34.73 -0.42 -13.73
N LYS A 252 -35.20 -1.39 -12.94
CA LYS A 252 -36.43 -2.16 -13.24
C LYS A 252 -37.65 -1.24 -13.31
N LYS A 253 -37.82 -0.33 -12.34
CA LYS A 253 -38.94 0.62 -12.32
C LYS A 253 -38.95 1.54 -13.55
N ASN A 254 -37.78 1.92 -14.05
CA ASN A 254 -37.63 2.88 -15.15
C ASN A 254 -37.34 2.21 -16.52
N ASN A 255 -37.44 0.88 -16.60
CA ASN A 255 -37.16 0.08 -17.81
C ASN A 255 -35.75 0.31 -18.39
N VAL A 256 -34.75 0.47 -17.52
CA VAL A 256 -33.34 0.48 -17.91
C VAL A 256 -32.84 -0.96 -17.97
N ALA A 257 -32.16 -1.30 -19.06
CA ALA A 257 -31.61 -2.63 -19.26
C ALA A 257 -30.54 -2.94 -18.19
N ILE A 258 -30.60 -4.15 -17.61
CA ILE A 258 -29.63 -4.59 -16.59
C ILE A 258 -28.79 -5.80 -17.04
N HIS A 259 -29.03 -6.34 -18.22
CA HIS A 259 -28.41 -7.59 -18.67
C HIS A 259 -26.89 -7.45 -18.90
N ASP A 260 -26.41 -6.23 -19.13
CA ASP A 260 -25.01 -5.92 -19.40
C ASP A 260 -24.13 -5.79 -18.12
N TYR A 261 -24.67 -6.12 -16.93
CA TYR A 261 -23.97 -5.95 -15.64
C TYR A 261 -23.80 -7.28 -14.87
N PRO A 262 -22.96 -8.20 -15.37
CA PRO A 262 -22.79 -9.55 -14.80
C PRO A 262 -22.21 -9.55 -13.38
N GLY A 263 -21.31 -8.63 -13.04
CA GLY A 263 -20.76 -8.48 -11.70
C GLY A 263 -21.82 -8.11 -10.67
N MET A 264 -22.69 -7.15 -11.01
CA MET A 264 -23.82 -6.75 -10.16
C MET A 264 -24.84 -7.88 -9.96
N HIS A 265 -25.15 -8.65 -11.01
CA HIS A 265 -26.00 -9.85 -10.89
C HIS A 265 -25.36 -10.90 -9.99
N SER A 266 -24.07 -11.13 -10.15
CA SER A 266 -23.32 -12.10 -9.34
C SER A 266 -23.31 -11.71 -7.87
N LEU A 267 -23.13 -10.41 -7.56
CA LEU A 267 -23.19 -9.89 -6.20
C LEU A 267 -24.56 -10.11 -5.56
N LEU A 268 -25.66 -9.79 -6.26
CA LEU A 268 -27.00 -9.98 -5.73
C LEU A 268 -27.33 -11.47 -5.54
N ALA A 269 -26.97 -12.31 -6.50
CA ALA A 269 -27.14 -13.76 -6.39
C ALA A 269 -26.31 -14.37 -5.25
N LEU A 270 -25.11 -13.84 -5.01
CA LEU A 270 -24.24 -14.24 -3.91
C LEU A 270 -24.91 -13.95 -2.56
N VAL A 271 -25.45 -12.74 -2.38
CA VAL A 271 -26.13 -12.33 -1.14
C VAL A 271 -27.39 -13.16 -0.90
N ASP A 272 -28.16 -13.45 -1.96
CA ASP A 272 -29.34 -14.30 -1.84
C ASP A 272 -28.96 -15.74 -1.45
N LEU A 273 -27.88 -16.29 -2.02
CA LEU A 273 -27.34 -17.62 -1.64
C LEU A 273 -26.81 -17.65 -0.22
N GLU A 274 -26.09 -16.60 0.21
CA GLU A 274 -25.53 -16.52 1.57
C GLU A 274 -26.63 -16.68 2.64
N SER A 275 -27.80 -16.10 2.40
CA SER A 275 -28.96 -16.22 3.31
C SER A 275 -29.59 -17.62 3.36
N GLN A 276 -29.29 -18.48 2.38
CA GLN A 276 -29.88 -19.82 2.23
C GLN A 276 -28.93 -20.93 2.73
N ILE A 277 -27.63 -20.64 2.86
CA ILE A 277 -26.62 -21.65 3.19
C ILE A 277 -26.51 -21.83 4.72
N ASP A 278 -26.67 -23.06 5.18
CA ASP A 278 -26.23 -23.46 6.52
C ASP A 278 -24.75 -23.86 6.44
N PHE A 279 -23.85 -22.92 6.78
CA PHE A 279 -22.41 -23.10 6.63
C PHE A 279 -21.85 -24.27 7.45
N GLU A 280 -22.40 -24.52 8.65
CA GLU A 280 -21.97 -25.66 9.48
C GLU A 280 -22.38 -27.00 8.85
N LYS A 281 -23.57 -27.06 8.24
CA LYS A 281 -23.97 -28.26 7.47
C LYS A 281 -23.15 -28.40 6.20
N ALA A 282 -22.90 -27.33 5.47
CA ALA A 282 -22.10 -27.36 4.25
C ALA A 282 -20.70 -27.94 4.52
N GLU A 283 -20.04 -27.55 5.62
CA GLU A 283 -18.73 -28.09 6.00
C GLU A 283 -18.78 -29.61 6.26
N LYS A 284 -19.80 -30.08 6.99
CA LYS A 284 -20.00 -31.53 7.23
C LYS A 284 -20.31 -32.29 5.95
N GLU A 285 -21.12 -31.69 5.07
CA GLU A 285 -21.46 -32.27 3.76
C GLU A 285 -20.24 -32.36 2.83
N ILE A 286 -19.27 -31.45 2.90
CA ILE A 286 -18.03 -31.51 2.11
C ILE A 286 -17.27 -32.81 2.39
N ASP A 287 -17.06 -33.16 3.66
CA ASP A 287 -16.32 -34.37 4.03
C ASP A 287 -17.04 -35.65 3.57
N VAL A 288 -18.36 -35.67 3.74
CA VAL A 288 -19.22 -36.78 3.28
C VAL A 288 -19.18 -36.88 1.75
N MET A 289 -19.30 -35.75 1.05
CA MET A 289 -19.23 -35.68 -0.41
C MET A 289 -17.88 -36.17 -0.94
N ILE A 290 -16.77 -35.74 -0.34
CA ILE A 290 -15.42 -36.19 -0.71
C ILE A 290 -15.26 -37.71 -0.49
N SER A 291 -15.80 -38.23 0.61
CA SER A 291 -15.78 -39.67 0.90
C SER A 291 -16.59 -40.46 -0.12
N ASP A 292 -17.80 -39.99 -0.44
CA ASP A 292 -18.70 -40.67 -1.38
C ASP A 292 -18.17 -40.60 -2.81
N LEU A 293 -17.60 -39.46 -3.24
CA LEU A 293 -16.95 -39.34 -4.54
C LEU A 293 -15.83 -40.37 -4.71
N LYS A 294 -15.02 -40.66 -3.67
CA LYS A 294 -13.99 -41.70 -3.74
C LYS A 294 -14.55 -43.09 -4.03
N ASN A 295 -15.77 -43.37 -3.59
CA ASN A 295 -16.40 -44.68 -3.70
C ASN A 295 -17.28 -44.81 -4.95
N LEU A 296 -17.85 -43.69 -5.43
CA LEU A 296 -18.79 -43.65 -6.55
C LEU A 296 -18.11 -43.38 -7.90
N LEU A 297 -16.94 -42.74 -7.92
CA LEU A 297 -16.23 -42.45 -9.16
C LEU A 297 -15.59 -43.73 -9.74
N GLY A 298 -15.78 -43.96 -11.04
CA GLY A 298 -15.04 -44.97 -11.79
C GLY A 298 -13.52 -44.70 -11.80
N ARG A 299 -12.70 -45.71 -12.08
CA ARG A 299 -11.22 -45.65 -11.99
C ARG A 299 -10.60 -44.40 -12.63
N ASP A 300 -11.03 -44.06 -13.85
CA ASP A 300 -10.45 -42.94 -14.60
C ASP A 300 -10.78 -41.59 -13.94
N LYS A 301 -12.02 -41.40 -13.50
CA LYS A 301 -12.47 -40.20 -12.79
C LYS A 301 -11.89 -40.10 -11.37
N LEU A 302 -11.69 -41.23 -10.69
CA LEU A 302 -11.08 -41.27 -9.36
C LEU A 302 -9.63 -40.77 -9.40
N SER A 303 -8.86 -41.15 -10.43
CA SER A 303 -7.49 -40.66 -10.62
C SER A 303 -7.46 -39.13 -10.82
N ALA A 304 -8.37 -38.60 -11.64
CA ALA A 304 -8.49 -37.15 -11.85
C ALA A 304 -8.89 -36.41 -10.55
N PHE A 305 -9.85 -36.96 -9.81
CA PHE A 305 -10.29 -36.42 -8.52
C PHE A 305 -9.16 -36.33 -7.50
N LEU A 306 -8.40 -37.42 -7.32
CA LEU A 306 -7.25 -37.43 -6.40
C LEU A 306 -6.18 -36.44 -6.82
N THR A 307 -5.89 -36.35 -8.12
CA THR A 307 -4.91 -35.40 -8.67
C THR A 307 -5.31 -33.95 -8.39
N ASN A 308 -6.55 -33.57 -8.72
CA ASN A 308 -7.06 -32.21 -8.48
C ASN A 308 -7.11 -31.89 -6.98
N THR A 309 -7.51 -32.86 -6.13
CA THR A 309 -7.51 -32.69 -4.67
C THR A 309 -6.10 -32.43 -4.13
N VAL A 310 -5.08 -33.15 -4.62
CA VAL A 310 -3.69 -32.92 -4.22
C VAL A 310 -3.19 -31.57 -4.71
N GLN A 311 -3.46 -31.20 -5.96
CA GLN A 311 -3.06 -29.89 -6.49
C GLN A 311 -3.67 -28.73 -5.70
N PHE A 312 -4.96 -28.83 -5.35
CA PHE A 312 -5.63 -27.85 -4.48
C PHE A 312 -4.98 -27.78 -3.10
N ARG A 313 -4.74 -28.93 -2.44
CA ARG A 313 -4.05 -28.99 -1.13
C ARG A 313 -2.62 -28.44 -1.18
N MET A 314 -1.94 -28.59 -2.32
CA MET A 314 -0.61 -28.03 -2.57
C MET A 314 -0.64 -26.55 -2.98
N LYS A 315 -1.81 -25.89 -2.99
CA LYS A 315 -1.99 -24.50 -3.44
C LYS A 315 -1.56 -24.24 -4.89
N LYS A 316 -1.61 -25.29 -5.73
CA LYS A 316 -1.28 -25.24 -7.17
C LYS A 316 -2.51 -25.11 -8.07
N MET A 317 -3.72 -25.21 -7.50
CA MET A 317 -4.99 -25.06 -8.19
C MET A 317 -5.78 -23.96 -7.50
N LYS A 318 -6.43 -23.06 -8.26
CA LYS A 318 -7.28 -22.02 -7.68
C LYS A 318 -8.50 -22.64 -7.01
N ARG A 319 -9.05 -21.92 -6.04
CA ARG A 319 -10.23 -22.34 -5.29
C ARG A 319 -11.47 -22.46 -6.18
N SER A 320 -11.73 -21.46 -7.02
CA SER A 320 -12.76 -21.48 -8.05
C SER A 320 -12.70 -22.72 -8.95
N ASP A 321 -11.51 -23.03 -9.48
CA ASP A 321 -11.30 -24.15 -10.39
C ASP A 321 -11.60 -25.48 -9.70
N TYR A 322 -11.10 -25.66 -8.47
CA TYR A 322 -11.32 -26.89 -7.72
C TYR A 322 -12.79 -27.08 -7.33
N TYR A 323 -13.44 -26.01 -6.87
CA TYR A 323 -14.86 -26.07 -6.48
C TYR A 323 -15.80 -26.23 -7.68
N GLY A 324 -15.47 -25.62 -8.82
CA GLY A 324 -16.17 -25.88 -10.08
C GLY A 324 -16.02 -27.32 -10.55
N TYR A 325 -14.82 -27.90 -10.42
CA TYR A 325 -14.60 -29.31 -10.67
C TYR A 325 -15.47 -30.21 -9.77
N LEU A 326 -15.49 -29.97 -8.45
CA LEU A 326 -16.32 -30.73 -7.52
C LEU A 326 -17.81 -30.65 -7.86
N GLN A 327 -18.30 -29.45 -8.16
CA GLN A 327 -19.69 -29.25 -8.56
C GLN A 327 -20.00 -30.01 -9.87
N GLY A 328 -19.09 -30.00 -10.85
CA GLY A 328 -19.22 -30.75 -12.10
C GLY A 328 -19.34 -32.26 -11.87
N GLU A 329 -18.52 -32.84 -11.00
CA GLU A 329 -18.61 -34.27 -10.68
C GLU A 329 -19.91 -34.63 -9.96
N VAL A 330 -20.35 -33.82 -8.97
CA VAL A 330 -21.60 -34.07 -8.26
C VAL A 330 -22.82 -33.90 -9.16
N THR A 331 -22.84 -32.87 -10.01
CA THR A 331 -23.95 -32.64 -10.95
C THR A 331 -23.98 -33.70 -12.04
N GLY A 332 -22.80 -34.13 -12.53
CA GLY A 332 -22.67 -35.21 -13.51
C GLY A 332 -23.11 -36.58 -12.97
N MET A 333 -23.03 -36.79 -11.65
CA MET A 333 -23.60 -37.98 -10.98
C MET A 333 -25.10 -37.81 -10.67
N GLY A 334 -25.52 -36.60 -10.30
CA GLY A 334 -26.89 -36.28 -9.87
C GLY A 334 -27.91 -36.08 -11.00
N ALA A 335 -27.48 -36.07 -12.27
CA ALA A 335 -28.38 -36.00 -13.42
C ALA A 335 -29.32 -37.23 -13.54
N GLU A 336 -29.04 -38.32 -12.81
CA GLU A 336 -29.86 -39.54 -12.79
C GLU A 336 -30.56 -39.82 -11.44
N ASP A 337 -30.24 -39.11 -10.36
CA ASP A 337 -30.80 -39.37 -9.02
C ASP A 337 -30.98 -38.10 -8.17
N ALA A 338 -32.25 -37.66 -8.02
CA ALA A 338 -32.65 -36.50 -7.23
C ALA A 338 -32.31 -36.61 -5.73
N SER A 339 -32.00 -37.81 -5.22
CA SER A 339 -31.64 -38.04 -3.82
C SER A 339 -30.23 -37.53 -3.48
N LEU A 340 -29.29 -37.59 -4.43
CA LEU A 340 -27.92 -37.12 -4.26
C LEU A 340 -27.84 -35.59 -4.26
N ALA A 341 -28.58 -34.92 -5.16
CA ALA A 341 -28.66 -33.46 -5.18
C ALA A 341 -29.23 -32.90 -3.86
N LYS A 342 -30.23 -33.58 -3.28
CA LYS A 342 -30.80 -33.22 -1.98
C LYS A 342 -29.87 -33.53 -0.80
N LYS A 343 -29.07 -34.58 -0.89
CA LYS A 343 -28.07 -34.94 0.13
C LYS A 343 -26.96 -33.89 0.27
N TYR A 344 -26.63 -33.22 -0.83
CA TYR A 344 -25.52 -32.26 -0.93
C TYR A 344 -25.99 -30.82 -1.17
N GLU A 345 -27.23 -30.50 -0.79
CA GLU A 345 -27.84 -29.21 -1.08
C GLU A 345 -27.05 -28.03 -0.52
N ASN A 346 -26.54 -28.13 0.72
CA ASN A 346 -25.81 -27.04 1.37
C ASN A 346 -24.40 -26.91 0.77
N VAL A 347 -23.69 -28.03 0.55
CA VAL A 347 -22.36 -27.98 -0.09
C VAL A 347 -22.45 -27.50 -1.54
N LEU A 348 -23.43 -27.90 -2.33
CA LEU A 348 -23.60 -27.42 -3.71
C LEU A 348 -23.89 -25.92 -3.74
N SER A 349 -24.73 -25.44 -2.82
CA SER A 349 -25.01 -24.01 -2.66
C SER A 349 -23.75 -23.24 -2.23
N TYR A 350 -22.96 -23.82 -1.32
CA TYR A 350 -21.68 -23.25 -0.89
C TYR A 350 -20.63 -23.20 -2.01
N LEU A 351 -20.50 -24.25 -2.82
CA LEU A 351 -19.59 -24.28 -3.97
C LEU A 351 -19.99 -23.20 -5.00
N LYS A 352 -21.29 -23.04 -5.26
CA LYS A 352 -21.82 -21.98 -6.13
C LYS A 352 -21.57 -20.59 -5.54
N TYR A 353 -21.79 -20.40 -4.24
CA TYR A 353 -21.47 -19.16 -3.52
C TYR A 353 -19.99 -18.78 -3.71
N MET A 354 -19.08 -19.75 -3.57
CA MET A 354 -17.65 -19.52 -3.77
C MET A 354 -17.27 -19.17 -5.21
N GLN A 355 -17.92 -19.79 -6.21
CA GLN A 355 -17.70 -19.41 -7.62
C GLN A 355 -18.14 -17.98 -7.92
N LEU A 356 -19.31 -17.57 -7.41
CA LEU A 356 -19.80 -16.20 -7.58
C LEU A 356 -18.89 -15.21 -6.87
N TYR A 357 -18.40 -15.57 -5.68
CA TYR A 357 -17.44 -14.74 -4.94
C TYR A 357 -16.17 -14.50 -5.77
N ASP A 358 -15.62 -15.56 -6.36
CA ASP A 358 -14.40 -15.48 -7.19
C ASP A 358 -14.63 -14.78 -8.54
N ALA A 359 -15.88 -14.75 -9.04
CA ALA A 359 -16.25 -14.07 -10.29
C ALA A 359 -16.43 -12.55 -10.12
N ILE A 360 -16.68 -12.05 -8.90
CA ILE A 360 -16.85 -10.62 -8.65
C ILE A 360 -15.46 -9.95 -8.63
N GLY A 361 -15.12 -9.33 -9.76
CA GLY A 361 -13.90 -8.54 -9.94
C GLY A 361 -14.06 -7.07 -9.57
N VAL A 362 -12.97 -6.31 -9.73
CA VAL A 362 -12.97 -4.84 -9.56
C VAL A 362 -13.80 -4.11 -10.61
N ASP A 363 -14.10 -4.77 -11.73
CA ASP A 363 -14.87 -4.20 -12.84
C ASP A 363 -16.34 -3.93 -12.46
N ILE A 364 -16.83 -4.50 -11.35
CA ILE A 364 -18.16 -4.20 -10.80
C ILE A 364 -18.36 -2.70 -10.53
N PHE A 365 -17.29 -1.96 -10.20
CA PHE A 365 -17.41 -0.52 -9.96
C PHE A 365 -17.70 0.27 -11.24
N GLU A 366 -17.18 -0.18 -12.39
CA GLU A 366 -17.51 0.38 -13.70
C GLU A 366 -18.96 0.04 -14.07
N GLU A 367 -19.42 -1.18 -13.81
CA GLU A 367 -20.83 -1.56 -13.98
C GLU A 367 -21.78 -0.65 -13.17
N ILE A 368 -21.44 -0.41 -11.90
CA ILE A 368 -22.21 0.45 -10.99
C ILE A 368 -22.29 1.88 -11.53
N GLU A 369 -21.16 2.47 -11.95
CA GLU A 369 -21.12 3.83 -12.49
C GLU A 369 -21.94 3.96 -13.79
N ASN A 370 -21.82 2.97 -14.68
CA ASN A 370 -22.55 2.93 -15.95
C ASN A 370 -24.06 2.81 -15.73
N LEU A 371 -24.50 1.96 -14.80
CA LEU A 371 -25.91 1.83 -14.48
C LEU A 371 -26.46 3.07 -13.77
N GLU A 372 -25.73 3.62 -12.79
CA GLU A 372 -26.11 4.88 -12.12
C GLU A 372 -26.32 6.00 -13.13
N THR A 373 -25.39 6.16 -14.08
CA THR A 373 -25.49 7.17 -15.15
C THR A 373 -26.72 6.95 -16.03
N SER A 374 -26.98 5.72 -16.44
CA SER A 374 -28.15 5.36 -17.26
C SER A 374 -29.47 5.64 -16.55
N ILE A 375 -29.53 5.34 -15.24
CA ILE A 375 -30.70 5.63 -14.40
C ILE A 375 -30.87 7.15 -14.24
N LYS A 376 -29.81 7.88 -13.90
CA LYS A 376 -29.85 9.35 -13.75
C LYS A 376 -30.39 10.03 -15.00
N ASN A 377 -29.84 9.68 -16.17
CA ASN A 377 -30.29 10.20 -17.46
C ASN A 377 -31.78 9.93 -17.72
N LYS A 378 -32.31 8.81 -17.22
CA LYS A 378 -33.73 8.48 -17.32
C LYS A 378 -34.60 9.22 -16.31
N LEU A 379 -34.07 9.50 -15.12
CA LEU A 379 -34.77 10.15 -14.02
C LEU A 379 -34.77 11.68 -14.11
N PHE A 380 -33.80 12.29 -14.79
CA PHE A 380 -33.75 13.75 -14.92
C PHE A 380 -34.97 14.30 -15.66
N ARG A 381 -35.60 15.32 -15.06
CA ARG A 381 -36.84 15.95 -15.53
C ARG A 381 -36.62 17.34 -16.11
N SER A 382 -35.47 17.95 -15.83
CA SER A 382 -35.16 19.32 -16.27
C SER A 382 -33.65 19.54 -16.38
N GLU A 383 -33.25 20.58 -17.10
CA GLU A 383 -31.86 21.03 -17.19
C GLU A 383 -31.30 21.42 -15.80
N GLN A 384 -32.14 21.99 -14.92
CA GLN A 384 -31.73 22.33 -13.54
C GLN A 384 -31.29 21.10 -12.74
N GLU A 385 -31.92 19.94 -12.93
CA GLU A 385 -31.50 18.71 -12.26
C GLU A 385 -30.15 18.21 -12.81
N VAL A 386 -29.96 18.26 -14.13
CA VAL A 386 -28.67 17.89 -14.76
C VAL A 386 -27.54 18.80 -14.25
N GLN A 387 -27.81 20.10 -14.17
CA GLN A 387 -26.83 21.07 -13.65
C GLN A 387 -26.54 20.82 -12.17
N LEU A 388 -27.54 20.53 -11.33
CA LEU A 388 -27.30 20.22 -9.92
C LEU A 388 -26.46 18.95 -9.74
N ASP A 389 -26.69 17.90 -10.53
CA ASP A 389 -25.88 16.67 -10.49
C ASP A 389 -24.42 16.96 -10.83
N ARG A 390 -24.18 17.82 -11.84
CA ARG A 390 -22.84 18.29 -12.19
C ARG A 390 -22.19 19.07 -11.04
N ILE A 391 -22.92 19.98 -10.41
CA ILE A 391 -22.43 20.76 -9.25
C ILE A 391 -22.10 19.86 -8.06
N LEU A 392 -22.92 18.83 -7.79
CA LEU A 392 -22.62 17.83 -6.76
C LEU A 392 -21.36 17.02 -7.08
N ARG A 393 -21.13 16.67 -8.36
CA ARG A 393 -19.89 16.03 -8.79
C ARG A 393 -18.68 16.93 -8.54
N ILE A 394 -18.76 18.22 -8.89
CA ILE A 394 -17.70 19.19 -8.63
C ILE A 394 -17.44 19.32 -7.12
N ALA A 395 -18.50 19.46 -6.30
CA ALA A 395 -18.37 19.51 -4.83
C ALA A 395 -17.69 18.25 -4.26
N GLY A 396 -18.07 17.07 -4.73
CA GLY A 396 -17.43 15.82 -4.31
C GLY A 396 -15.94 15.72 -4.70
N ILE A 397 -15.54 16.35 -5.81
CA ILE A 397 -14.13 16.46 -6.18
C ILE A 397 -13.40 17.46 -5.26
N TYR A 398 -14.03 18.58 -4.89
CA TYR A 398 -13.50 19.46 -3.84
C TYR A 398 -13.25 18.67 -2.55
N ASP A 399 -14.25 17.94 -2.04
CA ASP A 399 -14.11 17.14 -0.82
C ASP A 399 -12.91 16.17 -0.89
N LYS A 400 -12.74 15.47 -2.01
CA LYS A 400 -11.60 14.57 -2.23
C LYS A 400 -10.26 15.29 -2.36
N MET A 401 -10.24 16.48 -2.96
CA MET A 401 -9.02 17.28 -3.06
C MET A 401 -8.55 17.68 -1.67
N PHE A 402 -9.41 18.32 -0.87
CA PHE A 402 -9.05 18.83 0.47
C PHE A 402 -8.80 17.72 1.50
N SER A 403 -9.38 16.54 1.32
CA SER A 403 -9.10 15.35 2.15
C SER A 403 -7.90 14.51 1.69
N PHE A 404 -7.25 14.87 0.57
CA PHE A 404 -6.13 14.12 -0.02
C PHE A 404 -6.50 12.69 -0.50
N THR A 405 -7.75 12.47 -0.90
CA THR A 405 -8.27 11.15 -1.31
C THR A 405 -8.62 11.07 -2.81
N LEU A 406 -8.14 12.04 -3.61
CA LEU A 406 -8.43 12.12 -5.04
C LEU A 406 -7.82 10.92 -5.77
N THR A 407 -8.64 10.21 -6.53
CA THR A 407 -8.16 9.16 -7.44
C THR A 407 -7.64 9.76 -8.74
N LYS A 408 -6.95 8.96 -9.56
CA LYS A 408 -6.52 9.39 -10.89
C LYS A 408 -7.70 9.79 -11.79
N GLN A 409 -8.81 9.03 -11.76
CA GLN A 409 -10.01 9.35 -12.53
C GLN A 409 -10.64 10.67 -12.09
N ASP A 410 -10.64 10.94 -10.78
CA ASP A 410 -11.08 12.22 -10.24
C ASP A 410 -10.17 13.37 -10.68
N ALA A 411 -8.86 13.16 -10.70
CA ALA A 411 -7.89 14.13 -11.20
C ALA A 411 -8.10 14.41 -12.69
N ASP A 412 -8.31 13.39 -13.51
CA ASP A 412 -8.60 13.56 -14.95
C ASP A 412 -9.90 14.37 -15.15
N PHE A 413 -10.94 14.13 -14.35
CA PHE A 413 -12.15 14.97 -14.37
C PHE A 413 -11.84 16.42 -13.99
N TYR A 414 -11.09 16.65 -12.90
CA TYR A 414 -10.70 17.98 -12.47
C TYR A 414 -9.96 18.75 -13.57
N TYR A 415 -8.90 18.17 -14.15
CA TYR A 415 -8.08 18.87 -15.15
C TYR A 415 -8.82 19.08 -16.48
N ASN A 416 -9.75 18.20 -16.86
CA ASN A 416 -10.56 18.37 -18.07
C ASN A 416 -11.61 19.47 -17.95
N TYR A 417 -12.09 19.76 -16.75
CA TYR A 417 -13.15 20.74 -16.48
C TYR A 417 -12.69 21.84 -15.51
N LYS A 418 -11.39 22.13 -15.49
CA LYS A 418 -10.75 23.01 -14.49
C LYS A 418 -11.43 24.38 -14.36
N ASP A 419 -11.90 24.95 -15.47
CA ASP A 419 -12.56 26.27 -15.50
C ASP A 419 -13.88 26.32 -14.70
N GLU A 420 -14.47 25.17 -14.39
CA GLU A 420 -15.69 25.05 -13.58
C GLU A 420 -15.39 24.98 -12.08
N PHE A 421 -14.15 24.69 -11.69
CA PHE A 421 -13.71 24.59 -10.30
C PHE A 421 -13.39 25.96 -9.71
N LYS A 422 -14.44 26.74 -9.47
CA LYS A 422 -14.38 28.05 -8.82
C LYS A 422 -15.63 28.31 -8.00
N VAL A 423 -15.49 29.10 -6.94
CA VAL A 423 -16.61 29.49 -6.06
C VAL A 423 -17.75 30.18 -6.82
N GLU A 424 -17.42 30.94 -7.87
CA GLU A 424 -18.39 31.58 -8.76
C GLU A 424 -19.37 30.57 -9.37
N THR A 425 -18.91 29.38 -9.77
CA THR A 425 -19.77 28.32 -10.33
C THR A 425 -20.87 27.91 -9.36
N PHE A 426 -20.53 27.74 -8.08
CA PHE A 426 -21.52 27.44 -7.03
C PHE A 426 -22.44 28.63 -6.76
N ARG A 427 -21.88 29.85 -6.74
CA ARG A 427 -22.64 31.07 -6.47
C ARG A 427 -23.70 31.34 -7.53
N ASP A 428 -23.33 31.26 -8.79
CA ASP A 428 -24.20 31.52 -9.94
C ASP A 428 -25.36 30.52 -10.01
N PHE A 429 -25.08 29.26 -9.66
CA PHE A 429 -26.10 28.22 -9.65
C PHE A 429 -27.00 28.24 -8.41
N LEU A 430 -26.42 28.38 -7.20
CA LEU A 430 -27.18 28.22 -5.95
C LEU A 430 -27.95 29.49 -5.56
N THR A 431 -27.43 30.69 -5.82
CA THR A 431 -28.07 31.94 -5.37
C THR A 431 -29.50 32.11 -5.91
N PRO A 432 -29.78 31.86 -7.21
CA PRO A 432 -31.15 31.91 -7.72
C PRO A 432 -32.07 30.90 -7.05
N LEU A 433 -31.60 29.68 -6.79
CA LEU A 433 -32.38 28.61 -6.18
C LEU A 433 -32.70 28.89 -4.70
N LEU A 434 -31.74 29.42 -3.95
CA LEU A 434 -31.95 29.82 -2.55
C LEU A 434 -33.04 30.90 -2.44
N ASN A 435 -33.06 31.86 -3.37
CA ASN A 435 -34.11 32.88 -3.44
C ASN A 435 -35.46 32.28 -3.87
N GLN A 436 -35.47 31.44 -4.92
CA GLN A 436 -36.67 30.80 -5.45
C GLN A 436 -37.39 29.95 -4.39
N TYR A 437 -36.63 29.20 -3.60
CA TYR A 437 -37.16 28.32 -2.55
C TYR A 437 -37.18 28.97 -1.15
N GLN A 438 -36.89 30.28 -1.05
CA GLN A 438 -37.00 31.08 0.18
C GLN A 438 -36.20 30.52 1.37
N PHE A 439 -34.96 30.10 1.12
CA PHE A 439 -34.06 29.65 2.20
C PHE A 439 -33.79 30.79 3.18
N SER A 440 -33.79 30.48 4.48
CA SER A 440 -33.50 31.46 5.55
C SER A 440 -32.01 31.77 5.73
N TYR A 441 -31.15 31.05 5.00
CA TYR A 441 -29.70 31.17 5.01
C TYR A 441 -29.16 31.26 3.58
N GLY A 442 -27.99 31.88 3.44
CA GLY A 442 -27.27 31.97 2.18
C GLY A 442 -26.12 30.97 2.09
N LEU A 443 -25.25 31.19 1.11
CA LEU A 443 -23.96 30.51 1.03
C LEU A 443 -23.07 30.87 2.23
N PRO A 444 -22.14 29.99 2.64
CA PRO A 444 -21.16 30.31 3.68
C PRO A 444 -20.43 31.61 3.40
N SER A 445 -20.18 32.40 4.45
CA SER A 445 -19.34 33.61 4.33
C SER A 445 -17.90 33.22 4.00
N GLN A 446 -17.22 34.03 3.19
CA GLN A 446 -15.81 33.82 2.82
C GLN A 446 -15.56 32.56 1.99
N LEU A 447 -16.58 32.08 1.26
CA LEU A 447 -16.45 30.91 0.40
C LEU A 447 -15.31 31.06 -0.62
N GLU A 448 -14.98 32.29 -1.03
CA GLU A 448 -13.85 32.66 -1.91
C GLU A 448 -12.48 32.15 -1.42
N ILE A 449 -12.34 31.84 -0.13
CA ILE A 449 -11.13 31.24 0.43
C ILE A 449 -10.87 29.85 -0.20
N LEU A 450 -11.92 29.12 -0.60
CA LEU A 450 -11.79 27.81 -1.22
C LEU A 450 -11.01 27.86 -2.54
N ASP A 451 -11.11 28.93 -3.32
CA ASP A 451 -10.34 29.07 -4.57
C ASP A 451 -8.83 29.15 -4.28
N GLN A 452 -8.45 29.82 -3.18
CA GLN A 452 -7.05 29.89 -2.73
C GLN A 452 -6.57 28.54 -2.19
N GLY A 453 -7.42 27.86 -1.41
CA GLY A 453 -7.14 26.51 -0.90
C GLY A 453 -6.97 25.51 -2.05
N LEU A 454 -7.85 25.58 -3.05
CA LEU A 454 -7.82 24.71 -4.22
C LEU A 454 -6.50 24.87 -4.98
N ALA A 455 -6.03 26.09 -5.21
CA ALA A 455 -4.74 26.33 -5.86
C ALA A 455 -3.56 25.74 -5.07
N ARG A 456 -3.61 25.70 -3.73
CA ARG A 456 -2.58 25.04 -2.90
C ARG A 456 -2.62 23.52 -3.09
N VAL A 457 -3.79 22.92 -3.00
CA VAL A 457 -3.99 21.48 -3.12
C VAL A 457 -3.73 20.98 -4.56
N GLU A 458 -4.03 21.79 -5.57
CA GLU A 458 -3.71 21.48 -6.97
C GLU A 458 -2.19 21.30 -7.17
N ARG A 459 -1.35 22.11 -6.51
CA ARG A 459 0.12 21.93 -6.57
C ARG A 459 0.56 20.56 -6.06
N PHE A 460 -0.11 20.03 -5.03
CA PHE A 460 0.15 18.68 -4.55
C PHE A 460 -0.14 17.64 -5.64
N TYR A 461 -1.36 17.63 -6.20
CA TYR A 461 -1.73 16.63 -7.21
C TYR A 461 -0.98 16.79 -8.53
N SER A 462 -0.74 18.01 -8.99
CA SER A 462 0.04 18.25 -10.21
C SER A 462 1.49 17.77 -10.06
N ALA A 463 2.11 17.95 -8.89
CA ALA A 463 3.43 17.38 -8.62
C ALA A 463 3.38 15.84 -8.55
N ALA A 464 2.37 15.25 -7.90
CA ALA A 464 2.18 13.80 -7.87
C ALA A 464 2.05 13.20 -9.27
N LEU A 465 1.28 13.84 -10.16
CA LEU A 465 1.13 13.41 -11.56
C LEU A 465 2.41 13.53 -12.39
N LYS A 466 3.26 14.53 -12.11
CA LYS A 466 4.59 14.63 -12.75
C LYS A 466 5.51 13.48 -12.31
N ARG A 467 5.35 12.97 -11.08
CA ARG A 467 6.15 11.87 -10.53
C ARG A 467 5.87 10.55 -11.24
N ASP A 468 4.63 10.25 -11.62
CA ASP A 468 4.22 9.00 -12.29
C ASP A 468 5.24 8.52 -13.34
N LYS A 469 5.56 9.41 -14.29
CA LYS A 469 6.44 9.12 -15.42
C LYS A 469 7.88 8.85 -14.96
N ILE A 470 8.39 9.66 -14.04
CA ILE A 470 9.77 9.57 -13.57
C ILE A 470 9.98 8.26 -12.79
N LEU A 471 9.05 7.93 -11.90
CA LEU A 471 9.12 6.71 -11.09
C LEU A 471 9.27 5.48 -11.98
N ILE A 472 8.43 5.36 -13.02
CA ILE A 472 8.46 4.18 -13.90
C ILE A 472 9.61 4.21 -14.90
N GLU A 473 9.98 5.37 -15.45
CA GLU A 473 11.12 5.49 -16.36
C GLU A 473 12.42 5.09 -15.66
N ARG A 474 12.65 5.58 -14.44
CA ARG A 474 13.84 5.22 -13.63
C ARG A 474 13.82 3.75 -13.24
N ALA A 475 12.67 3.20 -12.83
CA ALA A 475 12.54 1.77 -12.50
C ALA A 475 12.86 0.88 -13.70
N VAL A 476 12.29 1.18 -14.87
CA VAL A 476 12.55 0.42 -16.09
C VAL A 476 14.00 0.58 -16.51
N ALA A 477 14.55 1.80 -16.55
CA ALA A 477 15.94 2.04 -16.89
C ALA A 477 16.91 1.23 -16.01
N ARG A 478 16.66 1.17 -14.69
CA ARG A 478 17.45 0.36 -13.75
C ARG A 478 17.32 -1.13 -14.03
N MET A 479 16.10 -1.62 -14.32
CA MET A 479 15.87 -3.01 -14.74
C MET A 479 16.68 -3.33 -16.01
N GLU A 480 16.69 -2.43 -17.00
CA GLU A 480 17.43 -2.64 -18.25
C GLU A 480 18.95 -2.63 -18.02
N SER A 481 19.46 -1.65 -17.27
CA SER A 481 20.90 -1.46 -17.06
C SER A 481 21.53 -2.59 -16.23
N THR A 482 20.74 -3.21 -15.35
CA THR A 482 21.17 -4.35 -14.52
C THR A 482 20.87 -5.71 -15.19
N GLY A 483 20.28 -5.71 -16.38
CA GLY A 483 19.95 -6.93 -17.13
C GLY A 483 18.90 -7.81 -16.46
N GLN A 484 18.09 -7.27 -15.54
CA GLN A 484 17.06 -8.03 -14.84
C GLN A 484 15.87 -8.27 -15.76
N LYS A 485 15.38 -9.51 -15.79
CA LYS A 485 14.16 -9.87 -16.51
C LYS A 485 12.90 -9.66 -15.67
N VAL A 486 13.04 -9.76 -14.35
CA VAL A 486 11.96 -9.56 -13.38
C VAL A 486 12.42 -8.54 -12.37
N SER A 487 11.71 -7.43 -12.26
CA SER A 487 11.91 -6.41 -11.23
C SER A 487 10.58 -6.06 -10.57
N ALA A 488 10.64 -5.46 -9.39
CA ALA A 488 9.47 -4.94 -8.72
C ALA A 488 9.56 -3.41 -8.59
N ILE A 489 8.41 -2.76 -8.55
CA ILE A 489 8.28 -1.35 -8.15
C ILE A 489 7.21 -1.26 -7.07
N VAL A 490 7.49 -0.51 -6.00
CA VAL A 490 6.56 -0.29 -4.88
C VAL A 490 6.23 1.19 -4.81
N THR A 491 4.95 1.51 -5.04
CA THR A 491 4.44 2.89 -5.04
C THR A 491 3.05 2.96 -4.44
N GLY A 492 2.62 4.15 -4.02
CA GLY A 492 1.24 4.43 -3.65
C GLY A 492 0.26 4.10 -4.79
N GLY A 493 -0.97 3.74 -4.42
CA GLY A 493 -2.02 3.34 -5.37
C GLY A 493 -2.36 4.41 -6.41
N PHE A 494 -2.16 5.70 -6.09
CA PHE A 494 -2.39 6.83 -6.99
C PHE A 494 -1.59 6.74 -8.30
N HIS A 495 -0.35 6.25 -8.24
CA HIS A 495 0.56 6.15 -9.39
C HIS A 495 0.23 4.97 -10.34
N THR A 496 -0.63 4.03 -9.90
CA THR A 496 -0.93 2.78 -10.63
C THR A 496 -1.33 3.03 -12.09
N PRO A 497 -2.29 3.91 -12.42
CA PRO A 497 -2.73 4.04 -13.81
C PRO A 497 -1.65 4.61 -14.73
N GLY A 498 -0.82 5.54 -14.23
CA GLY A 498 0.31 6.09 -14.99
C GLY A 498 1.39 5.05 -15.27
N ILE A 499 1.71 4.23 -14.25
CA ILE A 499 2.64 3.10 -14.38
C ILE A 499 2.11 2.06 -15.37
N GLU A 500 0.84 1.66 -15.25
CA GLU A 500 0.20 0.73 -16.18
C GLU A 500 0.23 1.24 -17.62
N ALA A 501 -0.10 2.51 -17.84
CA ALA A 501 -0.10 3.14 -19.16
C ALA A 501 1.29 3.10 -19.80
N TYR A 502 2.33 3.48 -19.05
CA TYR A 502 3.71 3.44 -19.52
C TYR A 502 4.14 2.03 -19.90
N LEU A 503 3.87 1.03 -19.04
CA LEU A 503 4.27 -0.35 -19.28
C LEU A 503 3.55 -0.97 -20.50
N ARG A 504 2.26 -0.67 -20.69
CA ARG A 504 1.50 -1.08 -21.88
C ARG A 504 2.07 -0.44 -23.15
N GLU A 505 2.32 0.87 -23.13
CA GLU A 505 2.88 1.61 -24.27
C GLU A 505 4.26 1.07 -24.69
N HIS A 506 5.06 0.63 -23.72
CA HIS A 506 6.39 0.05 -23.96
C HIS A 506 6.37 -1.47 -24.14
N ASP A 507 5.19 -2.09 -24.15
CA ASP A 507 4.98 -3.51 -24.36
C ASP A 507 5.76 -4.40 -23.35
N ILE A 508 5.82 -3.94 -22.10
CA ILE A 508 6.44 -4.63 -20.97
C ILE A 508 5.34 -5.35 -20.18
N SER A 509 5.56 -6.63 -19.89
CA SER A 509 4.61 -7.43 -19.10
C SER A 509 4.55 -6.93 -17.66
N TYR A 510 3.37 -6.96 -17.02
CA TYR A 510 3.28 -6.57 -15.61
C TYR A 510 2.16 -7.23 -14.81
N LEU A 511 2.32 -7.18 -13.49
CA LEU A 511 1.33 -7.52 -12.47
C LEU A 511 1.11 -6.31 -11.57
N VAL A 512 -0.15 -6.00 -11.23
CA VAL A 512 -0.49 -5.05 -10.16
C VAL A 512 -1.02 -5.84 -8.98
N ILE A 513 -0.39 -5.66 -7.81
CA ILE A 513 -0.70 -6.41 -6.60
C ILE A 513 -1.04 -5.42 -5.48
N ALA A 514 -2.22 -5.59 -4.88
CA ALA A 514 -2.58 -4.89 -3.65
C ALA A 514 -2.31 -5.82 -2.45
N PRO A 515 -1.58 -5.37 -1.41
CA PRO A 515 -1.41 -6.16 -0.20
C PRO A 515 -2.75 -6.33 0.51
N ARG A 516 -2.92 -7.46 1.19
CA ARG A 516 -4.12 -7.70 2.00
C ARG A 516 -4.05 -6.86 3.28
N ILE A 517 -5.17 -6.29 3.68
CA ILE A 517 -5.36 -5.63 4.97
C ILE A 517 -6.61 -6.25 5.58
N ALA A 518 -6.44 -7.09 6.59
CA ALA A 518 -7.54 -7.79 7.26
C ALA A 518 -7.94 -7.12 8.58
N SER A 519 -7.01 -6.42 9.22
CA SER A 519 -7.28 -5.64 10.43
C SER A 519 -8.04 -4.34 10.10
N GLY A 520 -8.81 -3.85 11.07
CA GLY A 520 -9.47 -2.55 10.94
C GLY A 520 -8.42 -1.44 10.86
N ILE A 521 -8.60 -0.52 9.92
CA ILE A 521 -7.73 0.65 9.72
C ILE A 521 -8.02 1.68 10.82
N ASP A 522 -6.99 2.11 11.54
CA ASP A 522 -7.08 3.26 12.45
C ASP A 522 -6.60 4.50 11.68
N GLU A 523 -7.50 5.06 10.87
CA GLU A 523 -7.19 6.15 9.94
C GLU A 523 -6.53 7.34 10.65
N LYS A 524 -6.99 7.67 11.86
CA LYS A 524 -6.45 8.79 12.63
C LYS A 524 -5.00 8.54 13.04
N LYS A 525 -4.71 7.34 13.57
CA LYS A 525 -3.35 6.98 13.98
C LYS A 525 -2.42 6.86 12.79
N GLU A 526 -2.85 6.20 11.73
CA GLU A 526 -2.05 5.97 10.52
C GLU A 526 -1.75 7.29 9.80
N THR A 527 -2.74 8.18 9.67
CA THR A 527 -2.55 9.53 9.13
C THR A 527 -1.57 10.33 9.99
N ALA A 528 -1.69 10.28 11.33
CA ALA A 528 -0.78 11.00 12.22
C ALA A 528 0.67 10.51 12.09
N LEU A 529 0.89 9.20 11.94
CA LEU A 529 2.23 8.63 11.71
C LEU A 529 2.79 9.06 10.35
N TYR A 530 1.97 9.00 9.30
CA TYR A 530 2.34 9.43 7.97
C TYR A 530 2.71 10.92 7.94
N GLU A 531 1.88 11.79 8.52
CA GLU A 531 2.17 13.22 8.65
C GLU A 531 3.41 13.49 9.49
N ALA A 532 3.64 12.76 10.57
CA ALA A 532 4.87 12.89 11.38
C ALA A 532 6.12 12.47 10.59
N SER A 533 5.98 11.55 9.64
CA SER A 533 7.02 11.19 8.67
C SER A 533 7.30 12.30 7.69
N LEU A 534 6.26 12.83 7.05
CA LEU A 534 6.41 13.96 6.14
C LEU A 534 6.94 15.21 6.84
N LYS A 535 6.53 15.48 8.09
CA LYS A 535 7.03 16.60 8.90
C LYS A 535 8.44 16.36 9.45
N GLN A 536 9.01 15.17 9.27
CA GLN A 536 10.31 14.78 9.83
C GLN A 536 10.38 15.04 11.35
N THR A 537 9.30 14.71 12.06
CA THR A 537 9.24 14.88 13.51
C THR A 537 10.15 13.86 14.18
N ALA A 538 10.94 14.30 15.15
CA ALA A 538 11.83 13.40 15.88
C ALA A 538 11.04 12.31 16.64
N MET A 539 11.42 11.05 16.46
CA MET A 539 10.86 9.89 17.13
C MET A 539 11.15 9.88 18.63
N PRO A 540 10.36 9.15 19.45
CA PRO A 540 10.66 8.97 20.87
C PRO A 540 12.06 8.41 21.13
N LEU A 541 12.56 7.51 20.26
CA LEU A 541 13.91 6.98 20.37
C LEU A 541 14.98 8.06 20.11
N GLU A 542 14.80 8.87 19.06
CA GLU A 542 15.71 9.99 18.74
C GLU A 542 15.73 11.03 19.84
N GLN A 543 14.57 11.42 20.35
CA GLN A 543 14.45 12.36 21.46
C GLN A 543 15.22 11.83 22.69
N ARG A 544 15.06 10.55 23.03
CA ARG A 544 15.79 9.92 24.13
C ARG A 544 17.29 9.83 23.90
N LEU A 545 17.73 9.57 22.66
CA LEU A 545 19.14 9.56 22.32
C LEU A 545 19.72 10.97 22.47
N VAL A 546 19.07 11.98 21.90
CA VAL A 546 19.46 13.39 22.05
C VAL A 546 19.50 13.80 23.53
N GLU A 547 18.50 13.45 24.32
CA GLU A 547 18.45 13.71 25.77
C GLU A 547 19.58 13.00 26.53
N ALA A 548 19.93 11.78 26.14
CA ALA A 548 21.04 11.02 26.74
C ALA A 548 22.41 11.66 26.44
N PHE A 549 22.52 12.43 25.35
CA PHE A 549 23.75 13.15 24.97
C PHE A 549 23.78 14.63 25.36
N GLN A 550 22.71 15.17 25.97
CA GLN A 550 22.70 16.54 26.50
C GLN A 550 23.28 16.62 27.93
N VAL A 551 23.97 17.73 28.24
CA VAL A 551 24.51 18.00 29.58
C VAL A 551 23.37 18.16 30.60
N PRO A 552 23.38 17.45 31.75
CA PRO A 552 22.28 17.49 32.71
C PRO A 552 22.09 18.90 33.32
N LYS A 553 20.83 19.35 33.43
CA LYS A 553 20.45 20.64 34.03
C LYS A 553 20.38 20.65 35.57
N SER A 554 20.57 19.51 36.25
CA SER A 554 20.47 19.43 37.72
C SER A 554 21.70 18.76 38.35
N GLY A 555 22.25 19.38 39.39
CA GLY A 555 23.36 18.87 40.19
C GLY A 555 22.95 17.84 41.26
N GLN A 556 22.06 16.90 40.94
CA GLN A 556 21.75 15.80 41.87
C GLN A 556 22.78 14.67 41.71
N LEU A 557 23.36 14.26 42.85
CA LEU A 557 24.50 13.33 42.93
C LEU A 557 24.22 11.91 42.39
N ASN A 558 22.96 11.56 42.11
CA ASN A 558 22.53 10.24 41.62
C ASN A 558 21.80 10.31 40.28
N ASP A 559 22.06 11.33 39.47
CA ASP A 559 21.56 11.39 38.10
C ASP A 559 22.35 10.40 37.21
N PRO A 560 21.71 9.43 36.51
CA PRO A 560 22.40 8.52 35.60
C PRO A 560 23.21 9.24 34.51
N ARG A 561 22.83 10.49 34.18
CA ARG A 561 23.52 11.36 33.23
C ARG A 561 24.86 11.88 33.75
N PHE A 562 25.07 11.95 35.08
CA PHE A 562 26.37 12.34 35.67
C PHE A 562 27.44 11.26 35.52
N GLN A 563 27.04 9.99 35.56
CA GLN A 563 27.96 8.87 35.31
C GLN A 563 28.40 8.80 33.84
N LEU A 564 27.55 9.29 32.93
CA LEU A 564 27.88 9.49 31.52
C LEU A 564 28.66 10.81 31.28
N ALA A 565 28.42 11.86 32.08
CA ALA A 565 29.08 13.17 31.97
C ALA A 565 30.50 13.21 32.54
N ALA A 566 30.87 12.30 33.46
CA ALA A 566 32.26 12.18 33.97
C ALA A 566 33.29 11.97 32.84
N TRP A 567 32.83 11.50 31.67
CA TRP A 567 33.61 11.36 30.45
C TRP A 567 34.14 12.69 29.89
N HIS A 568 33.40 13.80 30.02
CA HIS A 568 33.84 15.13 29.58
C HIS A 568 35.02 15.67 30.39
N LEU A 569 35.27 15.13 31.60
CA LEU A 569 36.38 15.52 32.48
C LEU A 569 37.64 14.66 32.29
N MET A 570 37.52 13.46 31.69
CA MET A 570 38.64 12.52 31.52
C MET A 570 39.33 12.60 30.15
N ILE A 571 38.70 13.23 29.15
CA ILE A 571 39.39 13.59 27.91
C ILE A 571 40.07 14.93 28.14
N ALA A 572 41.40 14.96 28.01
CA ALA A 572 42.18 16.19 28.17
C ALA A 572 41.60 17.29 27.27
N LYS A 573 41.55 18.53 27.78
CA LYS A 573 40.87 19.74 27.26
C LYS A 573 41.20 20.18 25.81
N GLY A 574 41.87 19.36 24.99
CA GLY A 574 42.11 19.59 23.56
C GLY A 574 41.47 18.58 22.62
N GLU A 575 41.25 17.32 23.04
CA GLU A 575 40.91 16.24 22.08
C GLU A 575 39.42 16.23 21.67
N VAL A 576 38.51 16.72 22.51
CA VAL A 576 37.07 16.83 22.15
C VAL A 576 36.83 17.93 21.11
N SER A 577 37.60 19.02 21.18
CA SER A 577 37.55 20.12 20.20
C SER A 577 37.99 19.66 18.82
N ASP A 578 39.07 18.87 18.76
CA ASP A 578 39.59 18.35 17.49
C ASP A 578 38.73 17.20 16.96
N PHE A 579 38.16 16.37 17.83
CA PHE A 579 37.16 15.35 17.45
C PHE A 579 35.91 15.98 16.83
N LEU A 580 35.36 17.04 17.45
CA LEU A 580 34.21 17.76 16.91
C LEU A 580 34.57 18.57 15.66
N ARG A 581 35.76 19.18 15.58
CA ARG A 581 36.22 19.90 14.38
C ARG A 581 36.43 18.97 13.19
N VAL A 582 36.97 17.77 13.41
CA VAL A 582 37.21 16.78 12.36
C VAL A 582 35.89 16.10 11.95
N ALA A 583 35.00 15.80 12.90
CA ALA A 583 33.66 15.26 12.62
C ALA A 583 32.72 16.27 11.93
N LEU A 584 32.97 17.57 12.10
CA LEU A 584 32.24 18.67 11.46
C LEU A 584 32.96 19.27 10.24
N SER A 585 34.16 18.78 9.89
CA SER A 585 34.87 19.20 8.67
C SER A 585 34.55 18.27 7.51
N GLU A 586 34.37 18.81 6.31
CA GLU A 586 34.01 18.08 5.09
C GLU A 586 35.08 17.06 4.61
N ASP A 587 36.23 16.97 5.27
CA ASP A 587 37.35 16.13 4.82
C ASP A 587 37.33 14.72 5.47
N ARG A 588 36.41 13.88 4.98
CA ARG A 588 36.12 12.52 5.48
C ARG A 588 37.30 11.53 5.37
N GLN A 589 38.34 11.82 4.58
CA GLN A 589 39.48 10.92 4.39
C GLN A 589 40.50 10.91 5.55
N ALA A 590 40.49 11.93 6.40
CA ALA A 590 41.43 12.03 7.54
C ALA A 590 41.02 11.18 8.75
N MET A 591 39.71 10.94 8.96
CA MET A 591 39.18 10.19 10.12
C MET A 591 39.58 8.71 10.12
N VAL A 592 39.56 8.05 8.96
CA VAL A 592 39.75 6.59 8.85
C VAL A 592 41.23 6.19 8.93
N LYS A 593 42.15 7.12 8.64
CA LYS A 593 43.61 6.87 8.66
C LYS A 593 44.26 7.12 10.02
N ASN A 594 43.52 7.59 11.02
CA ASN A 594 44.08 7.92 12.33
C ASN A 594 44.04 6.71 13.29
N PRO A 595 45.19 6.10 13.66
CA PRO A 595 45.25 4.94 14.54
C PRO A 595 44.68 5.19 15.94
N GLN A 596 44.64 6.45 16.39
CA GLN A 596 44.04 6.83 17.67
C GLN A 596 42.52 6.69 17.67
N PHE A 597 41.88 6.83 16.50
CA PHE A 597 40.42 6.71 16.35
C PHE A 597 39.96 5.26 16.54
N THR A 598 40.72 4.31 15.99
CA THR A 598 40.44 2.87 16.11
C THR A 598 40.67 2.36 17.55
N GLN A 599 41.72 2.85 18.21
CA GLN A 599 42.04 2.48 19.59
C GLN A 599 41.03 3.05 20.61
N ALA A 600 40.54 4.28 20.37
CA ALA A 600 39.48 4.91 21.16
C ALA A 600 38.16 4.13 21.08
N PHE A 601 37.78 3.63 19.91
CA PHE A 601 36.55 2.85 19.68
C PHE A 601 36.53 1.52 20.46
N THR A 602 37.65 0.80 20.49
CA THR A 602 37.79 -0.44 21.27
C THR A 602 37.76 -0.21 22.79
N THR A 603 38.24 0.94 23.26
CA THR A 603 38.30 1.28 24.69
C THR A 603 36.95 1.83 25.19
N LEU A 604 36.22 2.57 24.33
CA LEU A 604 34.82 2.98 24.51
C LEU A 604 33.91 1.79 24.80
N SER A 605 34.13 0.71 24.04
CA SER A 605 33.33 -0.51 24.11
C SER A 605 33.44 -1.16 25.50
N LEU A 606 34.65 -1.36 26.03
CA LEU A 606 34.89 -2.07 27.29
C LEU A 606 34.34 -1.38 28.56
N THR A 607 34.18 -0.05 28.54
CA THR A 607 33.91 0.75 29.75
C THR A 607 32.41 0.99 29.95
N VAL A 608 31.66 1.18 28.86
CA VAL A 608 30.18 1.21 28.86
C VAL A 608 29.59 -0.12 29.35
N ILE A 609 30.30 -1.21 29.06
CA ILE A 609 30.02 -2.58 29.48
C ILE A 609 30.09 -2.75 31.01
N LEU A 610 31.08 -2.14 31.68
CA LEU A 610 31.25 -2.28 33.14
C LEU A 610 30.20 -1.47 33.94
N SER A 611 29.82 -0.28 33.48
CA SER A 611 28.85 0.58 34.18
C SER A 611 27.42 0.03 34.14
N LEU A 612 27.06 -0.70 33.08
CA LEU A 612 25.76 -1.38 32.95
C LEU A 612 25.65 -2.67 33.79
N MET A 613 26.75 -3.17 34.36
CA MET A 613 26.73 -4.31 35.30
C MET A 613 26.65 -3.89 36.78
N LEU A 614 27.00 -2.65 37.11
CA LEU A 614 26.94 -2.12 38.48
C LEU A 614 25.59 -1.47 38.85
N SER A 615 24.69 -1.34 37.87
CA SER A 615 23.37 -0.72 38.00
C SER A 615 22.19 -1.71 37.84
N ALA A 616 22.46 -3.02 37.90
CA ALA A 616 21.46 -4.09 37.87
C ALA A 616 21.43 -4.88 39.18
#